data_AF-A0A0P1FHC0-F1
#
_entry.id   AF-A0A0P1FHC0-F1
#
_cell.length_a   1.000
_cell.length_b   1.000
_cell.length_c   1.000
_cell.angle_alpha   90.00
_cell.angle_beta   90.00
_cell.angle_gamma   90.00
#
_symmetry.space_group_name_H-M   'P 1'
#
loop_
_entity.id
_entity.type
_entity.pdbx_description
1 polymer ?
#
loop_
_entity_poly.entity_id
_entity_poly.type
_entity_poly.pdbx_seq_one_letter_code
_entity_poly.pdbx_strand_id
1 'polypeptide(L)'
;MLTRVKDKFGLVPDWMIADTAYGSGPMLGWLVDRKIDPYIPVIDKSGRPDGTWTRTDFDWDAENNQYICPEGHALKQFRRNYSDPNRGPTGKGRAKYRALKLTCQVCPSKPKCCPNADARSITREEHEDARQVARDLAKTDEYVIAMKLRKKVEMLFAHLKRILGLGRLRLRGPCGANDEFLLAATAQNLRKLAKIIPAPQQIRKA
;
A
#
# COMPACT_ATOMS: atom_id res chain seq x y z
N MET A 1 -16.36 1.71 0.30
CA MET A 1 -16.61 2.19 -1.09
C MET A 1 -16.83 1.04 -2.05
N LEU A 2 -15.89 0.10 -2.19
CA LEU A 2 -16.01 -1.03 -3.12
C LEU A 2 -17.24 -1.88 -2.91
N THR A 3 -17.57 -2.23 -1.65
CA THR A 3 -18.81 -2.96 -1.33
C THR A 3 -20.04 -2.24 -1.88
N ARG A 4 -20.17 -0.94 -1.60
CA ARG A 4 -21.26 -0.10 -2.14
C ARG A 4 -21.30 -0.07 -3.66
N VAL A 5 -20.16 -0.07 -4.34
CA VAL A 5 -20.09 -0.07 -5.81
C VAL A 5 -20.53 -1.42 -6.37
N LYS A 6 -20.10 -2.52 -5.75
CA LYS A 6 -20.56 -3.87 -6.07
C LYS A 6 -22.08 -3.98 -5.86
N ASP A 7 -22.59 -3.53 -4.72
CA ASP A 7 -24.01 -3.67 -4.39
C ASP A 7 -24.91 -2.83 -5.31
N LYS A 8 -24.49 -1.62 -5.66
CA LYS A 8 -25.29 -0.71 -6.50
C LYS A 8 -25.15 -0.96 -8.01
N PHE A 9 -23.98 -1.38 -8.46
CA PHE A 9 -23.65 -1.42 -9.88
C PHE A 9 -23.18 -2.79 -10.37
N GLY A 10 -23.00 -3.77 -9.49
CA GLY A 10 -22.48 -5.10 -9.84
C GLY A 10 -21.01 -5.10 -10.24
N LEU A 11 -20.28 -4.00 -10.00
CA LEU A 11 -18.90 -3.84 -10.46
C LEU A 11 -17.90 -4.24 -9.37
N VAL A 12 -17.00 -5.16 -9.71
CA VAL A 12 -15.84 -5.55 -8.90
C VAL A 12 -14.59 -5.34 -9.77
N PRO A 13 -13.66 -4.46 -9.36
CA PRO A 13 -12.46 -4.24 -10.15
C PRO A 13 -11.44 -5.35 -9.90
N ASP A 14 -10.71 -5.74 -10.95
CA ASP A 14 -9.58 -6.68 -10.83
C ASP A 14 -8.37 -6.04 -10.14
N TRP A 15 -8.25 -4.70 -10.22
CA TRP A 15 -7.14 -3.95 -9.65
C TRP A 15 -7.55 -2.56 -9.15
N MET A 16 -6.76 -2.00 -8.24
CA MET A 16 -7.03 -0.70 -7.64
C MET A 16 -5.79 0.17 -7.55
N ILE A 17 -5.97 1.47 -7.86
CA ILE A 17 -5.01 2.54 -7.56
C ILE A 17 -5.54 3.42 -6.44
N ALA A 18 -4.64 3.81 -5.54
CA ALA A 18 -4.95 4.75 -4.47
C ALA A 18 -3.70 5.54 -4.08
N ASP A 19 -3.90 6.57 -3.26
CA ASP A 19 -2.80 7.32 -2.65
C ASP A 19 -2.04 6.46 -1.63
N THR A 20 -0.78 6.80 -1.35
CA THR A 20 0.10 6.13 -0.40
C THR A 20 -0.53 6.03 0.99
N ALA A 21 -1.39 6.98 1.38
CA ALA A 21 -2.13 6.91 2.66
C ALA A 21 -3.00 5.65 2.80
N TYR A 22 -3.40 5.02 1.69
CA TYR A 22 -4.14 3.75 1.67
C TYR A 22 -3.20 2.53 1.62
N GLY A 23 -1.89 2.69 1.50
CA GLY A 23 -0.89 1.63 1.45
C GLY A 23 -0.56 0.98 2.80
N SER A 24 -1.52 0.95 3.72
CA SER A 24 -1.37 0.28 5.02
C SER A 24 -1.53 -1.23 4.89
N GLY A 25 -0.87 -2.01 5.76
CA GLY A 25 -0.96 -3.47 5.76
C GLY A 25 -2.42 -3.98 5.75
N PRO A 26 -3.29 -3.54 6.67
CA PRO A 26 -4.69 -3.98 6.70
C PRO A 26 -5.47 -3.67 5.42
N MET A 27 -5.26 -2.50 4.82
CA MET A 27 -5.94 -2.12 3.56
C MET A 27 -5.47 -2.99 2.39
N LEU A 28 -4.17 -3.23 2.30
CA LEU A 28 -3.60 -4.10 1.27
C LEU A 28 -4.08 -5.55 1.45
N GLY A 29 -4.08 -6.07 2.68
CA GLY A 29 -4.63 -7.39 3.00
C GLY A 29 -6.08 -7.51 2.59
N TRP A 30 -6.90 -6.52 2.95
CA TRP A 30 -8.32 -6.48 2.59
C TRP A 30 -8.58 -6.54 1.07
N LEU A 31 -7.68 -5.96 0.25
CA LEU A 31 -7.74 -6.00 -1.21
C LEU A 31 -7.28 -7.36 -1.77
N VAL A 32 -6.14 -7.86 -1.31
CA VAL A 32 -5.57 -9.14 -1.76
C VAL A 32 -6.50 -10.31 -1.41
N ASP A 33 -7.11 -10.32 -0.23
CA ASP A 33 -8.10 -11.33 0.18
C ASP A 33 -9.31 -11.37 -0.76
N ARG A 34 -9.59 -10.27 -1.46
CA ARG A 34 -10.68 -10.13 -2.45
C ARG A 34 -10.21 -10.35 -3.88
N LYS A 35 -8.95 -10.75 -4.08
CA LYS A 35 -8.30 -10.91 -5.39
C LYS A 35 -8.31 -9.60 -6.20
N ILE A 36 -8.10 -8.48 -5.52
CA ILE A 36 -7.97 -7.16 -6.15
C ILE A 36 -6.51 -6.75 -6.03
N ASP A 37 -5.85 -6.55 -7.17
CA ASP A 37 -4.44 -6.19 -7.22
C ASP A 37 -4.21 -4.76 -6.70
N PRO A 38 -3.43 -4.57 -5.62
CA PRO A 38 -3.21 -3.26 -5.05
C PRO A 38 -2.03 -2.54 -5.72
N TYR A 39 -2.31 -1.77 -6.78
CA TYR A 39 -1.36 -0.79 -7.34
C TYR A 39 -1.30 0.46 -6.46
N ILE A 40 -0.90 0.28 -5.21
CA ILE A 40 -0.86 1.31 -4.16
C ILE A 40 0.56 1.33 -3.57
N PRO A 41 1.23 2.50 -3.51
CA PRO A 41 2.53 2.60 -2.86
C PRO A 41 2.44 2.14 -1.39
N VAL A 42 3.30 1.21 -0.98
CA VAL A 42 3.33 0.68 0.38
C VAL A 42 3.89 1.74 1.34
N ILE A 43 3.23 1.94 2.48
CA ILE A 43 3.80 2.73 3.58
C ILE A 43 4.89 1.89 4.26
N ASP A 44 6.14 2.05 3.82
CA ASP A 44 7.28 1.34 4.38
C ASP A 44 8.12 2.23 5.30
N LYS A 45 8.23 1.83 6.58
CA LYS A 45 9.10 2.47 7.58
C LYS A 45 10.34 1.64 7.88
N SER A 46 10.61 0.59 7.10
CA SER A 46 11.71 -0.36 7.35
C SER A 46 13.05 0.05 6.75
N GLY A 47 13.09 1.13 5.96
CA GLY A 47 14.33 1.70 5.42
C GLY A 47 15.29 2.09 6.54
N ARG A 48 16.55 1.66 6.41
CA ARG A 48 17.62 2.02 7.35
C ARG A 48 18.62 2.92 6.65
N PRO A 49 18.85 4.14 7.14
CA PRO A 49 19.79 5.08 6.53
C PRO A 49 21.26 4.71 6.80
N ASP A 50 21.51 3.74 7.68
CA ASP A 50 22.85 3.31 8.12
C ASP A 50 23.56 2.37 7.13
N GLY A 51 22.96 2.10 5.95
CA GLY A 51 23.51 1.21 4.94
C GLY A 51 23.51 -0.27 5.33
N THR A 52 22.97 -0.61 6.50
CA THR A 52 22.78 -2.01 6.87
C THR A 52 21.69 -2.63 6.01
N TRP A 53 21.79 -3.93 5.76
CA TRP A 53 20.73 -4.65 5.07
C TRP A 53 19.38 -4.37 5.75
N THR A 54 18.36 -4.16 4.93
CA THR A 54 16.98 -3.92 5.33
C THR A 54 16.21 -5.23 5.29
N ARG A 55 14.87 -5.19 5.27
CA ARG A 55 14.04 -6.40 5.14
C ARG A 55 14.00 -6.89 3.70
N THR A 56 14.10 -6.00 2.71
CA THR A 56 14.00 -6.35 1.28
C THR A 56 15.22 -7.11 0.77
N ASP A 57 16.33 -7.08 1.50
CA ASP A 57 17.53 -7.89 1.22
C ASP A 57 17.40 -9.35 1.71
N PHE A 58 16.29 -9.72 2.35
CA PHE A 58 16.07 -11.06 2.87
C PHE A 58 14.92 -11.71 2.11
N ASP A 59 15.15 -12.92 1.63
CA ASP A 59 14.12 -13.68 0.93
C ASP A 59 13.14 -14.29 1.91
N TRP A 60 11.86 -14.28 1.55
CA TRP A 60 10.82 -14.92 2.33
C TRP A 60 10.53 -16.32 1.76
N ASP A 61 10.70 -17.32 2.60
CA ASP A 61 10.35 -18.71 2.33
C ASP A 61 9.07 -19.04 3.10
N ALA A 62 7.96 -18.99 2.37
CA ALA A 62 6.62 -19.22 2.92
C ALA A 62 6.40 -20.67 3.33
N GLU A 63 6.97 -21.63 2.59
CA GLU A 63 6.80 -23.07 2.83
C GLU A 63 7.40 -23.47 4.17
N ASN A 64 8.58 -22.95 4.49
CA ASN A 64 9.27 -23.25 5.75
C ASN A 64 9.05 -22.20 6.84
N ASN A 65 8.21 -21.19 6.59
CA ASN A 65 7.93 -20.09 7.50
C ASN A 65 9.23 -19.46 8.06
N GLN A 66 10.10 -19.00 7.16
CA GLN A 66 11.41 -18.45 7.51
C GLN A 66 11.86 -17.35 6.55
N TYR A 67 12.75 -16.48 7.02
CA TYR A 67 13.51 -15.58 6.14
C TYR A 67 14.88 -16.18 5.84
N ILE A 68 15.40 -15.98 4.65
CA ILE A 68 16.75 -16.38 4.24
C ILE A 68 17.57 -15.10 4.09
N CYS A 69 18.72 -15.03 4.75
CA CYS A 69 19.62 -13.88 4.59
C CYS A 69 20.43 -13.99 3.28
N PRO A 70 21.07 -12.90 2.82
CA PRO A 70 21.94 -12.93 1.64
C PRO A 70 23.08 -13.96 1.70
N GLU A 71 23.46 -14.40 2.91
CA GLU A 71 24.46 -15.45 3.15
C GLU A 71 23.86 -16.87 3.19
N GLY A 72 22.58 -17.01 2.85
CA GLY A 72 21.87 -18.30 2.79
C GLY A 72 21.39 -18.85 4.13
N HIS A 73 21.57 -18.12 5.23
CA HIS A 73 21.18 -18.61 6.56
C HIS A 73 19.73 -18.30 6.92
N ALA A 74 19.02 -19.31 7.44
CA ALA A 74 17.63 -19.19 7.85
C ALA A 74 17.45 -18.40 9.17
N LEU A 75 16.47 -17.51 9.16
CA LEU A 75 15.91 -16.80 10.28
C LEU A 75 14.54 -17.41 10.60
N LYS A 76 14.44 -18.10 11.73
CA LYS A 76 13.22 -18.79 12.17
C LYS A 76 12.51 -18.01 13.27
N GLN A 77 11.18 -18.09 13.31
CA GLN A 77 10.37 -17.49 14.39
C GLN A 77 10.62 -18.20 15.71
N PHE A 78 10.61 -19.53 15.68
CA PHE A 78 10.88 -20.40 16.83
C PHE A 78 12.07 -21.30 16.51
N ARG A 79 13.02 -21.38 17.45
CA ARG A 79 14.25 -22.19 17.31
C ARG A 79 14.34 -23.35 18.31
N ARG A 80 13.35 -23.49 19.19
CA ARG A 80 13.27 -24.60 20.16
C ARG A 80 12.08 -25.48 19.78
N ASN A 81 12.28 -26.79 19.84
CA ASN A 81 11.25 -27.82 19.61
C ASN A 81 10.34 -28.04 20.83
N TYR A 82 10.47 -27.28 21.92
CA TYR A 82 9.50 -27.37 23.00
C TYR A 82 8.24 -26.60 22.58
N SER A 83 7.25 -27.36 22.14
CA SER A 83 5.88 -26.95 21.90
C SER A 83 5.28 -26.46 23.22
N ASP A 84 5.46 -25.17 23.52
CA ASP A 84 4.46 -24.49 24.32
C ASP A 84 3.34 -24.08 23.34
N PRO A 85 2.20 -24.79 23.32
CA PRO A 85 1.10 -24.51 22.41
C PRO A 85 0.51 -23.10 22.62
N ASN A 86 0.78 -22.44 23.75
CA ASN A 86 0.34 -21.07 24.02
C ASN A 86 1.30 -20.00 23.51
N ARG A 87 2.44 -20.38 22.90
CA ARG A 87 3.35 -19.44 22.26
C ARG A 87 2.86 -19.01 20.88
N GLY A 88 1.64 -18.47 20.84
CA GLY A 88 1.13 -17.76 19.68
C GLY A 88 1.96 -16.49 19.40
N PRO A 89 1.77 -15.86 18.23
CA PRO A 89 2.31 -14.53 17.98
C PRO A 89 1.93 -13.63 19.16
N THR A 90 2.93 -13.04 19.84
CA THR A 90 2.70 -12.03 20.89
C THR A 90 1.60 -11.10 20.41
N GLY A 91 0.46 -11.05 21.13
CA GLY A 91 -0.90 -10.63 20.71
C GLY A 91 -1.09 -9.26 20.04
N LYS A 92 -0.26 -8.94 19.06
CA LYS A 92 -0.19 -7.70 18.29
C LYS A 92 -0.05 -7.98 16.78
N GLY A 93 -0.30 -9.21 16.32
CA GLY A 93 -0.15 -9.58 14.89
C GLY A 93 1.28 -9.43 14.36
N ARG A 94 2.31 -9.55 15.22
CA ARG A 94 3.72 -9.39 14.83
C ARG A 94 4.53 -10.62 15.21
N ALA A 95 5.20 -11.21 14.24
CA ALA A 95 6.11 -12.33 14.41
C ALA A 95 7.57 -11.87 14.31
N LYS A 96 8.45 -12.37 15.18
CA LYS A 96 9.89 -12.02 15.17
C LYS A 96 10.73 -13.21 14.75
N TYR A 97 11.40 -13.09 13.62
CA TYR A 97 12.32 -14.08 13.04
C TYR A 97 13.75 -13.72 13.43
N ARG A 98 14.55 -14.70 13.87
CA ARG A 98 15.92 -14.47 14.34
C ARG A 98 16.90 -15.43 13.70
N ALA A 99 18.08 -14.93 13.34
CA ALA A 99 19.22 -15.73 12.89
C ALA A 99 19.86 -16.48 14.07
N LEU A 100 20.70 -17.49 13.78
CA LEU A 100 21.43 -18.21 14.83
C LEU A 100 22.58 -17.33 15.28
N LYS A 101 22.71 -17.11 16.59
CA LYS A 101 23.80 -16.29 17.14
C LYS A 101 25.18 -16.82 16.72
N LEU A 102 25.38 -18.13 16.83
CA LEU A 102 26.64 -18.79 16.43
C LEU A 102 26.98 -18.54 14.96
N THR A 103 25.99 -18.67 14.07
CA THR A 103 26.16 -18.40 12.64
C THR A 103 26.45 -16.93 12.36
N CYS A 104 25.73 -15.99 12.99
CA CYS A 104 25.99 -14.56 12.79
C CYS A 104 27.34 -14.11 13.35
N GLN A 105 27.85 -14.74 14.41
CA GLN A 105 29.12 -14.36 15.03
C GLN A 105 30.33 -14.65 14.16
N VAL A 106 30.29 -15.72 13.36
CA VAL A 106 31.36 -16.12 12.44
C VAL A 106 31.11 -15.66 10.99
N CYS A 107 29.99 -14.99 10.73
CA CYS A 107 29.57 -14.58 9.39
C CYS A 107 30.41 -13.39 8.89
N PRO A 108 30.98 -13.45 7.67
CA PRO A 108 31.79 -12.36 7.11
C PRO A 108 30.99 -11.07 6.92
N SER A 109 29.70 -11.18 6.62
CA SER A 109 28.79 -10.05 6.42
C SER A 109 28.22 -9.47 7.71
N LYS A 110 28.61 -9.95 8.91
CA LYS A 110 28.12 -9.41 10.19
C LYS A 110 28.28 -7.88 10.33
N PRO A 111 29.41 -7.26 9.95
CA PRO A 111 29.58 -5.80 10.06
C PRO A 111 28.56 -5.01 9.22
N LYS A 112 28.16 -5.54 8.06
CA LYS A 112 27.15 -4.93 7.18
C LYS A 112 25.71 -5.31 7.56
N CYS A 113 25.49 -6.53 8.01
CA CYS A 113 24.16 -7.08 8.27
C CYS A 113 23.57 -6.64 9.62
N CYS A 114 24.36 -6.71 10.70
CA CYS A 114 23.92 -6.39 12.05
C CYS A 114 25.12 -5.98 12.94
N PRO A 115 25.73 -4.81 12.71
CA PRO A 115 26.94 -4.38 13.42
C PRO A 115 26.73 -4.26 14.94
N ASN A 116 25.55 -3.76 15.35
CA ASN A 116 25.24 -3.45 16.74
C ASN A 116 24.45 -4.56 17.46
N ALA A 117 24.35 -5.75 16.88
CA ALA A 117 23.57 -6.85 17.46
C ALA A 117 24.28 -8.19 17.32
N ASP A 118 24.09 -9.07 18.30
CA ASP A 118 24.65 -10.43 18.31
C ASP A 118 24.15 -11.29 17.14
N ALA A 119 22.91 -11.07 16.72
CA ALA A 119 22.28 -11.80 15.63
C ALA A 119 21.23 -10.94 14.95
N ARG A 120 21.08 -11.13 13.63
CA ARG A 120 20.04 -10.46 12.85
C ARG A 120 18.64 -10.92 13.30
N SER A 121 17.70 -9.97 13.35
CA SER A 121 16.28 -10.29 13.51
C SER A 121 15.40 -9.41 12.63
N ILE A 122 14.29 -9.99 12.16
CA ILE A 122 13.28 -9.35 11.31
C ILE A 122 11.93 -9.49 12.00
N THR A 123 11.18 -8.39 12.04
CA THR A 123 9.79 -8.42 12.51
C THR A 123 8.88 -8.43 11.29
N ARG A 124 8.00 -9.44 11.21
CA ARG A 124 6.97 -9.59 10.19
C ARG A 124 5.64 -9.17 10.78
N GLU A 125 4.91 -8.32 10.07
CA GLU A 125 3.55 -7.93 10.44
C GLU A 125 2.53 -8.89 9.82
N GLU A 126 1.32 -8.91 10.36
CA GLU A 126 0.22 -9.81 9.95
C GLU A 126 -0.06 -9.77 8.45
N HIS A 127 -0.13 -8.57 7.86
CA HIS A 127 -0.39 -8.37 6.43
C HIS A 127 0.88 -8.15 5.60
N GLU A 128 2.02 -8.70 6.03
CA GLU A 128 3.28 -8.50 5.30
C GLU A 128 3.28 -9.19 3.93
N ASP A 129 2.55 -10.31 3.77
CA ASP A 129 2.35 -10.95 2.46
C ASP A 129 1.65 -10.01 1.47
N ALA A 130 0.57 -9.36 1.90
CA ALA A 130 -0.14 -8.40 1.05
C ALA A 130 0.71 -7.17 0.71
N ARG A 131 1.58 -6.73 1.63
CA ARG A 131 2.58 -5.70 1.32
C ARG A 131 3.62 -6.19 0.32
N GLN A 132 4.01 -7.46 0.38
CA GLN A 132 4.95 -8.05 -0.56
C GLN A 132 4.35 -8.07 -1.97
N VAL A 133 3.08 -8.49 -2.11
CA VAL A 133 2.32 -8.40 -3.37
C VAL A 133 2.36 -6.98 -3.95
N ALA A 134 2.05 -5.96 -3.15
CA ALA A 134 2.09 -4.57 -3.59
C ALA A 134 3.51 -4.11 -4.01
N ARG A 135 4.57 -4.59 -3.33
CA ARG A 135 5.97 -4.30 -3.71
C ARG A 135 6.38 -5.00 -5.01
N ASP A 136 5.89 -6.20 -5.25
CA ASP A 136 6.19 -6.93 -6.47
C ASP A 136 5.44 -6.32 -7.66
N LEU A 137 4.17 -5.93 -7.48
CA LEU A 137 3.46 -5.10 -8.44
C LEU A 137 4.21 -3.79 -8.73
N ALA A 138 4.80 -3.14 -7.73
CA ALA A 138 5.55 -1.90 -7.93
C ALA A 138 6.77 -2.01 -8.87
N LYS A 139 7.26 -3.24 -9.15
CA LYS A 139 8.35 -3.51 -10.08
C LYS A 139 7.88 -3.70 -11.54
N THR A 140 6.58 -3.73 -11.77
CA THR A 140 5.97 -4.01 -13.08
C THR A 140 5.76 -2.75 -13.93
N ASP A 141 5.67 -2.91 -15.25
CA ASP A 141 5.35 -1.81 -16.16
C ASP A 141 3.90 -1.33 -15.99
N GLU A 142 2.99 -2.25 -15.66
CA GLU A 142 1.59 -1.97 -15.33
C GLU A 142 1.50 -0.97 -14.19
N TYR A 143 2.36 -1.08 -13.18
CA TYR A 143 2.40 -0.14 -12.07
C TYR A 143 2.83 1.27 -12.50
N VAL A 144 3.77 1.39 -13.44
CA VAL A 144 4.16 2.69 -14.00
C VAL A 144 2.95 3.35 -14.69
N ILE A 145 2.17 2.57 -15.43
CA ILE A 145 0.93 3.04 -16.07
C ILE A 145 -0.11 3.43 -15.01
N ALA A 146 -0.31 2.59 -14.00
CA ALA A 146 -1.24 2.82 -12.90
C ALA A 146 -0.94 4.14 -12.17
N MET A 147 0.33 4.44 -11.91
CA MET A 147 0.76 5.70 -11.28
C MET A 147 0.55 6.91 -12.18
N LYS A 148 0.68 6.78 -13.50
CA LYS A 148 0.30 7.85 -14.45
C LYS A 148 -1.21 8.09 -14.44
N LEU A 149 -2.03 7.03 -14.38
CA LEU A 149 -3.48 7.12 -14.30
C LEU A 149 -3.95 7.77 -13.00
N ARG A 150 -3.27 7.51 -11.88
CA ARG A 150 -3.56 8.11 -10.56
C ARG A 150 -3.60 9.65 -10.61
N LYS A 151 -2.72 10.27 -11.40
CA LYS A 151 -2.67 11.73 -11.59
C LYS A 151 -3.97 12.30 -12.16
N LYS A 152 -4.76 11.51 -12.91
CA LYS A 152 -6.08 11.97 -13.42
C LYS A 152 -7.02 12.35 -12.27
N VAL A 153 -6.98 11.59 -11.16
CA VAL A 153 -7.79 11.87 -9.97
C VAL A 153 -7.28 13.11 -9.23
N GLU A 154 -5.96 13.25 -9.09
CA GLU A 154 -5.35 14.44 -8.47
C GLU A 154 -5.74 15.73 -9.23
N MET A 155 -5.77 15.67 -10.56
CA MET A 155 -6.22 16.80 -11.39
C MET A 155 -7.70 17.14 -11.17
N LEU A 156 -8.56 16.17 -10.84
CA LEU A 156 -9.94 16.46 -10.47
C LEU A 156 -10.01 17.26 -9.18
N PHE A 157 -9.26 16.87 -8.15
CA PHE A 157 -9.18 17.63 -6.91
C PHE A 157 -8.53 19.01 -7.11
N ALA A 158 -7.53 19.13 -7.99
CA ALA A 158 -6.92 20.41 -8.32
C ALA A 158 -7.94 21.37 -8.97
N HIS A 159 -8.76 20.89 -9.92
CA HIS A 159 -9.83 21.68 -10.53
C HIS A 159 -10.89 22.08 -9.51
N LEU A 160 -11.30 21.15 -8.65
CA LEU A 160 -12.28 21.42 -7.59
C LEU A 160 -11.82 22.57 -6.68
N LYS A 161 -10.53 22.56 -6.28
CA LYS A 161 -9.96 23.60 -5.41
C LYS A 161 -9.70 24.92 -6.14
N ARG A 162 -9.04 24.88 -7.31
CA ARG A 162 -8.53 26.09 -7.98
C ARG A 162 -9.54 26.75 -8.93
N ILE A 163 -10.43 25.97 -9.53
CA ILE A 163 -11.41 26.49 -10.52
C ILE A 163 -12.77 26.67 -9.87
N LEU A 164 -13.24 25.68 -9.10
CA LEU A 164 -14.53 25.77 -8.41
C LEU A 164 -14.42 26.44 -7.03
N GLY A 165 -13.21 26.80 -6.59
CA GLY A 165 -12.98 27.55 -5.36
C GLY A 165 -13.27 26.77 -4.08
N LEU A 166 -13.36 25.43 -4.13
CA LEU A 166 -13.64 24.59 -2.97
C LEU A 166 -12.38 24.38 -2.10
N GLY A 167 -11.84 25.48 -1.57
CA GLY A 167 -10.66 25.48 -0.69
C GLY A 167 -10.99 25.11 0.75
N ARG A 168 -12.20 25.42 1.21
CA ARG A 168 -12.72 25.10 2.55
C ARG A 168 -14.22 24.80 2.43
N LEU A 169 -14.70 23.93 3.31
CA LEU A 169 -16.13 23.70 3.51
C LEU A 169 -16.72 24.84 4.31
N ARG A 170 -17.92 25.28 3.95
CA ARG A 170 -18.67 26.38 4.60
C ARG A 170 -19.62 25.86 5.65
N LEU A 171 -20.22 24.70 5.41
CA LEU A 171 -21.14 24.00 6.29
C LEU A 171 -20.35 23.11 7.26
N ARG A 172 -20.96 22.88 8.42
CA ARG A 172 -20.38 22.05 9.48
C ARG A 172 -21.11 20.72 9.58
N GLY A 173 -20.38 19.72 10.06
CA GLY A 173 -20.88 18.37 10.28
C GLY A 173 -20.89 17.50 9.00
N PRO A 174 -21.06 16.18 9.15
CA PRO A 174 -20.96 15.24 8.04
C PRO A 174 -21.99 15.49 6.92
N CYS A 175 -23.22 15.89 7.28
CA CYS A 175 -24.27 16.17 6.29
C CYS A 175 -23.93 17.40 5.44
N GLY A 176 -23.58 18.52 6.08
CA GLY A 176 -23.20 19.74 5.36
C GLY A 176 -21.97 19.54 4.47
N ALA A 177 -20.96 18.80 4.97
CA ALA A 177 -19.80 18.43 4.16
C ALA A 177 -20.18 17.58 2.94
N ASN A 178 -21.11 16.63 3.11
CA ASN A 178 -21.60 15.80 2.01
C ASN A 178 -22.33 16.64 0.95
N ASP A 179 -23.24 17.52 1.36
CA ASP A 179 -24.02 18.35 0.44
C ASP A 179 -23.11 19.27 -0.39
N GLU A 180 -22.14 19.94 0.25
CA GLU A 180 -21.17 20.78 -0.45
C GLU A 180 -20.33 19.98 -1.46
N PHE A 181 -19.81 18.82 -1.06
CA PHE A 181 -19.03 17.98 -1.95
C PHE A 181 -19.86 17.43 -3.11
N LEU A 182 -21.11 17.06 -2.85
CA LEU A 182 -22.02 16.52 -3.87
C LEU A 182 -22.35 17.59 -4.92
N LEU A 183 -22.67 18.81 -4.49
CA LEU A 183 -22.91 19.94 -5.40
C LEU A 183 -21.66 20.29 -6.21
N ALA A 184 -20.51 20.36 -5.56
CA ALA A 184 -19.25 20.68 -6.24
C ALA A 184 -18.83 19.58 -7.24
N ALA A 185 -19.01 18.30 -6.88
CA ALA A 185 -18.80 17.18 -7.78
C ALA A 185 -19.76 17.21 -8.98
N THR A 186 -21.03 17.58 -8.75
CA THR A 186 -22.04 17.75 -9.81
C THR A 186 -21.63 18.84 -10.79
N ALA A 187 -21.26 20.03 -10.29
CA ALA A 187 -20.76 21.12 -11.12
C ALA A 187 -19.51 20.72 -11.92
N GLN A 188 -18.59 19.98 -11.30
CA GLN A 188 -17.40 19.48 -11.97
C GLN A 188 -17.74 18.48 -13.09
N ASN A 189 -18.69 17.58 -12.86
CA ASN A 189 -19.16 16.62 -13.87
C ASN A 189 -19.84 17.33 -15.04
N LEU A 190 -20.72 18.31 -14.78
CA LEU A 190 -21.35 19.14 -15.82
C LEU A 190 -20.31 19.87 -16.67
N ARG A 191 -19.29 20.46 -16.04
CA ARG A 191 -18.18 21.11 -16.76
C ARG A 191 -17.42 20.14 -17.66
N LYS A 192 -17.25 18.87 -17.27
CA LYS A 192 -16.60 17.85 -18.11
C LYS A 192 -17.51 17.43 -19.27
N LEU A 193 -18.80 17.24 -19.02
CA LEU A 193 -19.79 16.91 -20.06
C LEU A 193 -19.84 17.99 -21.14
N ALA A 194 -19.87 19.26 -20.76
CA ALA A 194 -19.87 20.40 -21.69
C ALA A 194 -18.62 20.46 -22.60
N LYS A 195 -17.51 19.82 -22.21
CA LYS A 195 -16.31 19.71 -23.06
C LYS A 195 -16.36 18.54 -24.04
N ILE A 196 -17.06 17.47 -23.68
CA ILE A 196 -17.20 16.26 -24.51
C ILE A 196 -18.32 16.45 -25.54
N ILE A 197 -19.37 17.18 -25.16
CA ILE A 197 -20.49 17.54 -26.03
C ILE A 197 -20.37 19.04 -26.33
N PRO A 198 -19.58 19.42 -27.34
CA PRO A 198 -19.50 20.82 -27.74
C PRO A 198 -20.89 21.29 -28.18
N ALA A 199 -21.30 22.46 -27.70
CA ALA A 199 -22.49 23.12 -28.22
C ALA A 199 -22.31 23.37 -29.73
N PRO A 200 -23.36 23.21 -30.55
CA PRO A 200 -23.29 23.58 -31.96
C PRO A 200 -22.81 25.04 -32.05
N GLN A 201 -21.68 25.25 -32.74
CA GLN A 201 -21.14 26.58 -32.92
C GLN A 201 -22.17 27.40 -33.70
N GLN A 202 -22.77 28.40 -33.05
CA GLN A 202 -23.52 29.42 -33.78
C GLN A 202 -22.52 30.18 -34.65
N ILE A 203 -22.66 30.03 -35.96
CA ILE A 203 -21.92 30.82 -36.95
C ILE A 203 -22.21 32.28 -36.61
N ARG A 204 -21.19 33.02 -36.18
CA ARG A 204 -21.30 34.47 -36.03
C ARG A 204 -21.63 35.02 -37.41
N LYS A 205 -22.81 35.61 -37.57
CA LYS A 205 -23.15 36.38 -38.76
C LYS A 205 -22.16 37.55 -38.83
N ALA A 206 -21.48 37.64 -39.97
CA ALA A 206 -20.58 38.74 -40.32
C ALA A 206 -21.33 40.08 -40.34
#